data_AF-A0A7C8Z865-F1
#
_entry.id   AF-A0A7C8Z865-F1
#
_cell.length_a   1.000
_cell.length_b   1.000
_cell.length_c   1.000
_cell.angle_alpha   90.00
_cell.angle_beta   90.00
_cell.angle_gamma   90.00
#
_symmetry.space_group_name_H-M   'P 1'
#
loop_
_entity.id
_entity.type
_entity.pdbx_description
1 polymer ?
#
loop_
_entity_poly.entity_id
_entity_poly.type
_entity_poly.pdbx_seq_one_letter_code
_entity_poly.pdbx_strand_id
1 'polypeptide(L)'
;MVAIESYDDFLNVHGMLLTATGLPVSLYKQLFQKLSAETFDGGDFFQIEPCEDGRQRRLVLTADSMPKESNVFLIDHAWTFRLPDAPKQLSEVPGLVERMASLMCVDIDLEEDTEDTARDLNDDKMTVEEILEAEIRRAKEMGEDGLKWLELEELNIDDDKLLALDLPHKCPNLIALSLLGNKIAKLETILEEISKLKDLRALWLNDNPVLEKCGRHMAEVILQAFPK
;
A
#
# COMPACT_ATOMS: atom_id res chain seq x y z
N MET A 1 -9.22 -22.92 9.89
CA MET A 1 -10.11 -21.80 9.53
C MET A 1 -11.52 -22.19 9.92
N VAL A 2 -12.24 -21.32 10.63
CA VAL A 2 -13.67 -21.51 10.90
C VAL A 2 -14.41 -21.23 9.59
N ALA A 3 -15.23 -22.16 9.12
CA ALA A 3 -16.09 -21.91 7.96
C ALA A 3 -17.19 -20.93 8.37
N ILE A 4 -17.37 -19.86 7.58
CA ILE A 4 -18.42 -18.87 7.83
C ILE A 4 -19.62 -19.27 6.98
N GLU A 5 -20.60 -19.92 7.61
CA GLU A 5 -21.81 -20.41 6.93
C GLU A 5 -23.04 -19.56 7.22
N SER A 6 -23.03 -18.80 8.31
CA SER A 6 -24.13 -17.94 8.73
C SER A 6 -23.70 -16.48 8.93
N TYR A 7 -24.69 -15.59 8.92
CA TYR A 7 -24.48 -14.18 9.24
C TYR A 7 -23.96 -14.00 10.68
N ASP A 8 -24.38 -14.85 11.62
CA ASP A 8 -23.91 -14.77 13.01
C ASP A 8 -22.44 -15.16 13.12
N ASP A 9 -21.99 -16.19 12.38
CA ASP A 9 -20.58 -16.55 12.28
C ASP A 9 -19.76 -15.40 11.67
N PHE A 10 -20.29 -14.77 10.63
CA PHE A 10 -19.67 -13.62 9.99
C PHE A 10 -19.47 -12.46 10.96
N LEU A 11 -20.48 -12.12 11.76
CA LEU A 11 -20.37 -11.07 12.78
C LEU A 11 -19.41 -11.46 13.91
N ASN A 12 -19.42 -12.72 14.34
CA ASN A 12 -18.52 -13.20 15.39
C ASN A 12 -17.05 -13.10 14.96
N VAL A 13 -16.75 -13.40 13.69
CA VAL A 13 -15.38 -13.37 13.16
C VAL A 13 -14.96 -11.95 12.74
N HIS A 14 -15.82 -11.20 12.07
CA HIS A 14 -15.47 -9.94 11.41
C HIS A 14 -16.05 -8.68 12.05
N GLY A 15 -16.98 -8.78 13.00
CA GLY A 15 -17.72 -7.63 13.53
C GLY A 15 -16.84 -6.52 14.11
N MET A 16 -15.73 -6.88 14.77
CA MET A 16 -14.74 -5.92 15.25
C MET A 16 -14.06 -5.15 14.11
N LEU A 17 -13.68 -5.84 13.03
CA LEU A 17 -13.04 -5.23 11.85
C LEU A 17 -14.03 -4.31 11.12
N LEU A 18 -15.26 -4.78 10.89
CA LEU A 18 -16.30 -3.97 10.24
C LEU A 18 -16.58 -2.67 11.02
N THR A 19 -16.65 -2.76 12.35
CA THR A 19 -16.85 -1.59 13.21
C THR A 19 -15.66 -0.64 13.14
N ALA A 20 -14.43 -1.16 13.14
CA ALA A 20 -13.22 -0.35 13.02
C ALA A 20 -13.11 0.37 11.65
N THR A 21 -13.65 -0.22 10.57
CA THR A 21 -13.70 0.43 9.25
C THR A 21 -14.75 1.55 9.15
N GLY A 22 -15.64 1.68 10.14
CA GLY A 22 -16.73 2.65 10.11
C GLY A 22 -17.88 2.26 9.18
N LEU A 23 -17.94 0.99 8.74
CA LEU A 23 -19.05 0.51 7.92
C LEU A 23 -20.36 0.54 8.74
N PRO A 24 -21.45 1.13 8.23
CA PRO A 24 -22.75 1.13 8.90
C PRO A 24 -23.27 -0.29 9.16
N VAL A 25 -23.77 -0.54 10.37
CA VAL A 25 -24.31 -1.86 10.77
C VAL A 25 -25.47 -2.31 9.87
N SER A 26 -26.23 -1.36 9.31
CA SER A 26 -27.30 -1.66 8.33
C SER A 26 -26.79 -2.37 7.08
N LEU A 27 -25.52 -2.18 6.72
CA LEU A 27 -24.91 -2.75 5.51
C LEU A 27 -24.22 -4.10 5.75
N TYR A 28 -24.06 -4.54 7.01
CA TYR A 28 -23.33 -5.78 7.31
C TYR A 28 -23.96 -7.00 6.67
N LYS A 29 -25.29 -7.08 6.67
CA LYS A 29 -26.03 -8.18 6.05
C LYS A 29 -25.90 -8.16 4.53
N GLN A 30 -25.93 -6.98 3.92
CA GLN A 30 -25.71 -6.82 2.49
C GLN A 30 -24.29 -7.25 2.11
N LEU A 31 -23.28 -6.83 2.89
CA LEU A 31 -21.90 -7.23 2.69
C LEU A 31 -21.73 -8.75 2.78
N PHE A 32 -22.27 -9.38 3.82
CA PHE A 32 -22.24 -10.83 3.98
C PHE A 32 -22.85 -11.54 2.76
N GLN A 33 -24.03 -11.12 2.32
CA GLN A 33 -24.69 -11.70 1.14
C GLN A 33 -23.83 -11.56 -0.12
N LYS A 34 -23.24 -10.38 -0.35
CA LYS A 34 -22.37 -10.15 -1.50
C LYS A 34 -21.09 -10.98 -1.44
N LEU A 35 -20.47 -11.12 -0.28
CA LEU A 35 -19.28 -11.96 -0.10
C LEU A 35 -19.60 -13.44 -0.31
N SER A 36 -20.70 -13.94 0.26
CA SER A 36 -21.11 -15.35 0.11
C SER A 36 -21.49 -15.71 -1.33
N ALA A 37 -22.01 -14.75 -2.09
CA ALA A 37 -22.46 -14.94 -3.47
C ALA A 37 -21.49 -14.38 -4.52
N GLU A 38 -20.31 -13.88 -4.10
CA GLU A 38 -19.33 -13.21 -4.98
C GLU A 38 -19.98 -12.17 -5.91
N THR A 39 -20.85 -11.32 -5.35
CA THR A 39 -21.66 -10.37 -6.14
C THR A 39 -20.92 -9.05 -6.32
N PHE A 40 -20.49 -8.77 -7.55
CA PHE A 40 -19.84 -7.53 -7.98
C PHE A 40 -20.78 -6.67 -8.83
N ASP A 41 -21.58 -5.84 -8.18
CA ASP A 41 -22.64 -5.01 -8.77
C ASP A 41 -22.26 -3.52 -8.87
N GLY A 42 -20.99 -3.17 -8.67
CA GLY A 42 -20.53 -1.77 -8.78
C GLY A 42 -20.80 -1.16 -10.16
N GLY A 43 -20.73 -1.98 -11.23
CA GLY A 43 -21.01 -1.54 -12.60
C GLY A 43 -22.45 -1.12 -12.87
N ASP A 44 -23.40 -1.51 -12.01
CA ASP A 44 -24.80 -1.09 -12.12
C ASP A 44 -25.00 0.36 -11.64
N PHE A 45 -24.05 0.89 -10.87
CA PHE A 45 -24.13 2.22 -10.27
C PHE A 45 -23.07 3.17 -10.80
N PHE A 46 -21.94 2.65 -11.25
CA PHE A 46 -20.80 3.45 -11.65
C PHE A 46 -20.25 3.07 -13.02
N GLN A 47 -19.77 4.08 -13.72
CA GLN A 47 -19.03 3.92 -14.97
C GLN A 47 -17.70 4.66 -14.89
N ILE A 48 -16.67 4.07 -15.48
CA ILE A 48 -15.36 4.69 -15.62
C ILE A 48 -15.28 5.36 -16.98
N GLU A 49 -14.97 6.65 -17.01
CA GLU A 49 -14.82 7.43 -18.25
C GLU A 49 -13.41 8.02 -18.34
N PRO A 50 -12.78 8.05 -19.54
CA PRO A 50 -11.53 8.75 -19.75
C PRO A 50 -11.71 10.27 -19.66
N CYS A 51 -10.74 10.97 -19.08
CA CYS A 51 -10.65 12.42 -19.13
C CYS A 51 -10.08 12.89 -20.48
N GLU A 52 -10.25 14.18 -20.81
CA GLU A 52 -9.83 14.77 -22.10
C GLU A 52 -8.34 14.58 -22.43
N ASP A 53 -7.50 14.41 -21.40
CA ASP A 53 -6.06 14.21 -21.51
C ASP A 53 -5.62 12.73 -21.53
N GLY A 54 -6.55 11.78 -21.38
CA GLY A 54 -6.30 10.32 -21.43
C GLY A 54 -5.50 9.73 -20.26
N ARG A 55 -4.84 10.57 -19.46
CA ARG A 55 -3.99 10.17 -18.32
C ARG A 55 -4.77 9.97 -17.02
N GLN A 56 -6.03 10.37 -17.01
CA GLN A 56 -6.91 10.23 -15.87
C GLN A 56 -8.23 9.59 -16.28
N ARG A 57 -8.82 8.86 -15.33
CA ARG A 57 -10.16 8.31 -15.45
C ARG A 57 -11.02 8.83 -14.31
N ARG A 58 -12.26 9.19 -14.62
CA ARG A 58 -13.24 9.60 -13.63
C ARG A 58 -14.24 8.48 -13.39
N LEU A 59 -14.60 8.26 -12.13
CA LEU A 59 -15.71 7.40 -11.76
C LEU A 59 -16.98 8.24 -11.72
N VAL A 60 -17.96 7.89 -12.54
CA VAL A 60 -19.23 8.60 -12.68
C VAL A 60 -20.34 7.75 -12.08
N LEU A 61 -21.17 8.37 -11.24
CA LEU A 61 -22.42 7.76 -10.78
C LEU A 61 -23.42 7.77 -11.96
N THR A 62 -23.80 6.59 -12.44
CA THR A 62 -24.79 6.41 -13.52
C THR A 62 -26.19 6.13 -13.00
N ALA A 63 -26.33 5.72 -11.74
CA ALA A 63 -27.63 5.54 -11.10
C ALA A 63 -28.32 6.89 -10.83
N ASP A 64 -29.65 6.89 -10.85
CA ASP A 64 -30.49 8.10 -10.63
C ASP A 64 -30.19 8.80 -9.30
N SER A 65 -29.89 8.03 -8.25
CA SER A 65 -29.52 8.55 -6.94
C SER A 65 -28.76 7.51 -6.11
N MET A 66 -27.97 8.00 -5.15
CA MET A 66 -27.31 7.17 -4.15
C MET A 66 -27.42 7.81 -2.77
N PRO A 67 -28.42 7.42 -1.95
CA PRO A 67 -28.56 7.94 -0.60
C PRO A 67 -27.37 7.59 0.29
N LYS A 68 -27.17 8.40 1.33
CA LYS A 68 -26.14 8.13 2.35
C LYS A 68 -26.36 6.74 2.98
N GLU A 69 -25.27 5.97 3.09
CA GLU A 69 -25.26 4.65 3.74
C GLU A 69 -26.24 3.64 3.12
N SER A 70 -26.55 3.78 1.82
CA SER A 70 -27.52 2.92 1.12
C SER A 70 -26.94 1.61 0.59
N ASN A 71 -25.65 1.59 0.24
CA ASN A 71 -25.03 0.49 -0.48
C ASN A 71 -23.60 0.20 0.02
N VAL A 72 -23.18 -1.05 -0.11
CA VAL A 72 -21.79 -1.51 -0.01
C VAL A 72 -21.42 -2.26 -1.29
N PHE A 73 -20.24 -2.02 -1.85
CA PHE A 73 -19.79 -2.63 -3.10
C PHE A 73 -18.53 -3.45 -2.88
N LEU A 74 -18.45 -4.61 -3.53
CA LEU A 74 -17.23 -5.40 -3.59
C LEU A 74 -16.38 -4.92 -4.77
N ILE A 75 -15.08 -4.78 -4.53
CA ILE A 75 -14.09 -4.47 -5.55
C ILE A 75 -13.04 -5.57 -5.45
N ASP A 76 -12.81 -6.25 -6.57
CA ASP A 76 -11.78 -7.28 -6.64
C ASP A 76 -10.40 -6.66 -6.86
N HIS A 77 -9.36 -7.35 -6.43
CA HIS A 77 -7.99 -6.96 -6.69
C HIS A 77 -7.64 -7.29 -8.14
N ALA A 78 -7.53 -6.26 -8.99
CA ALA A 78 -7.16 -6.43 -10.39
C ALA A 78 -5.81 -7.16 -10.57
N TRP A 79 -4.93 -7.02 -9.58
CA TRP A 79 -3.65 -7.71 -9.50
C TRP A 79 -3.21 -7.80 -8.03
N THR A 80 -2.89 -9.02 -7.57
CA THR A 80 -2.37 -9.27 -6.21
C THR A 80 -0.90 -9.66 -6.32
N PHE A 81 -0.02 -8.88 -5.70
CA PHE A 81 1.42 -9.11 -5.74
C PHE A 81 2.09 -8.62 -4.46
N ARG A 82 3.31 -9.12 -4.21
CA ARG A 82 4.29 -8.46 -3.36
C ARG A 82 5.18 -7.59 -4.25
N LEU A 83 5.59 -6.42 -3.79
CA LEU A 83 6.40 -5.48 -4.57
C LEU A 83 7.67 -6.11 -5.19
N PRO A 84 8.41 -7.00 -4.49
CA PRO A 84 9.55 -7.68 -5.11
C PRO A 84 9.16 -8.60 -6.29
N ASP A 85 7.98 -9.20 -6.22
CA ASP A 85 7.47 -10.12 -7.26
C ASP A 85 6.84 -9.37 -8.43
N ALA A 86 6.42 -8.11 -8.23
CA ALA A 86 5.68 -7.34 -9.21
C ALA A 86 6.39 -7.30 -10.59
N PRO A 87 7.69 -6.95 -10.67
CA PRO A 87 8.43 -6.88 -11.94
C PRO A 87 8.51 -8.24 -12.63
N LYS A 88 8.75 -9.30 -11.85
CA LYS A 88 8.79 -10.67 -12.38
C LYS A 88 7.44 -11.06 -12.95
N GLN A 89 6.35 -10.81 -12.22
CA GLN A 89 5.00 -11.10 -12.69
C GLN A 89 4.62 -10.29 -13.94
N LEU A 90 4.96 -9.01 -14.00
CA LEU A 90 4.74 -8.18 -15.20
C LEU A 90 5.48 -8.71 -16.42
N SER A 91 6.67 -9.30 -16.24
CA SER A 91 7.44 -9.90 -17.34
C SER A 91 6.97 -11.30 -17.74
N GLU A 92 6.55 -12.13 -16.77
CA GLU A 92 6.28 -13.55 -16.99
C GLU A 92 4.81 -13.84 -17.30
N VAL A 93 3.88 -13.01 -16.81
CA VAL A 93 2.43 -13.22 -17.01
C VAL A 93 2.01 -12.52 -18.31
N PRO A 94 1.66 -13.27 -19.37
CA PRO A 94 1.32 -12.67 -20.66
C PRO A 94 0.10 -11.75 -20.54
N GLY A 95 0.17 -10.56 -21.12
CA GLY A 95 -0.94 -9.61 -21.11
C GLY A 95 -1.10 -8.84 -19.79
N LEU A 96 -0.28 -9.09 -18.76
CA LEU A 96 -0.41 -8.40 -17.48
C LEU A 96 0.07 -6.96 -17.59
N VAL A 97 1.24 -6.72 -18.19
CA VAL A 97 1.82 -5.38 -18.34
C VAL A 97 0.91 -4.47 -19.15
N GLU A 98 0.33 -4.97 -20.24
CA GLU A 98 -0.56 -4.19 -21.09
C GLU A 98 -1.87 -3.83 -20.37
N ARG A 99 -2.41 -4.79 -19.60
CA ARG A 99 -3.60 -4.53 -18.77
C ARG A 99 -3.31 -3.53 -17.65
N MET A 100 -2.18 -3.67 -16.95
CA MET A 100 -1.81 -2.76 -15.87
C MET A 100 -1.51 -1.36 -16.39
N ALA A 101 -0.77 -1.23 -17.48
CA ALA A 101 -0.51 0.06 -18.11
C ALA A 101 -1.82 0.72 -18.60
N SER A 102 -2.72 -0.04 -19.23
CA SER A 102 -4.03 0.48 -19.61
C SER A 102 -4.85 0.94 -18.39
N LEU A 103 -4.89 0.13 -17.33
CA LEU A 103 -5.63 0.45 -16.10
C LEU A 103 -5.06 1.69 -15.40
N MET A 104 -3.74 1.82 -15.36
CA MET A 104 -3.01 2.91 -14.72
C MET A 104 -2.81 4.14 -15.62
N CYS A 105 -3.35 4.12 -16.84
CA CYS A 105 -3.23 5.19 -17.83
C CYS A 105 -1.76 5.57 -18.11
N VAL A 106 -0.89 4.55 -18.17
CA VAL A 106 0.51 4.68 -18.58
C VAL A 106 0.57 4.41 -20.07
N ASP A 107 1.07 5.38 -20.83
CA ASP A 107 1.36 5.21 -22.24
C ASP A 107 2.45 4.14 -22.37
N ILE A 108 2.11 3.00 -22.98
CA ILE A 108 3.12 2.01 -23.39
C ILE A 108 3.65 2.54 -24.72
N ASP A 109 4.53 3.53 -24.64
CA ASP A 109 5.38 3.85 -25.78
C ASP A 109 6.26 2.61 -25.98
N LEU A 110 5.78 1.68 -26.81
CA LEU A 110 6.57 0.60 -27.40
C LEU A 110 7.54 1.23 -28.42
N GLU A 111 8.28 2.27 -28.02
CA GLU A 111 9.56 2.49 -28.65
C GLU A 111 10.41 1.31 -28.22
N GLU A 112 10.92 0.56 -29.20
CA GLU A 112 11.93 -0.47 -29.01
C GLU A 112 13.22 0.18 -28.47
N ASP A 113 13.19 0.72 -27.26
CA ASP A 113 14.39 0.89 -26.46
C ASP A 113 14.73 -0.50 -25.92
N THR A 114 15.29 -1.29 -26.82
CA THR A 114 16.23 -2.35 -26.52
C THR A 114 17.43 -1.75 -25.79
N GLU A 115 17.23 -1.32 -24.55
CA GLU A 115 18.27 -1.26 -23.54
C GLU A 115 17.76 -2.05 -22.34
N ASP A 116 18.23 -3.30 -22.30
CA ASP A 116 18.20 -4.23 -21.19
C ASP A 116 18.03 -3.58 -19.81
N THR A 117 16.79 -3.46 -19.33
CA THR A 117 16.52 -3.53 -17.88
C THR A 117 16.05 -4.93 -17.50
N ALA A 118 16.58 -5.95 -18.19
CA ALA A 118 16.75 -7.25 -17.59
C ALA A 118 17.60 -7.03 -16.34
N ARG A 119 16.94 -6.99 -15.18
CA ARG A 119 17.62 -7.09 -13.90
C ARG A 119 18.45 -8.36 -14.00
N ASP A 120 19.77 -8.18 -14.03
CA ASP A 120 20.69 -9.19 -13.58
C ASP A 120 20.32 -9.42 -12.11
N LEU A 121 19.37 -10.33 -11.91
CA LEU A 121 19.00 -10.87 -10.60
C LEU A 121 20.18 -11.74 -10.18
N ASN A 122 21.32 -11.10 -9.93
CA ASN A 122 22.25 -11.66 -8.98
C ASN A 122 21.50 -11.69 -7.66
N ASP A 123 21.26 -12.92 -7.21
CA ASP A 123 20.78 -13.34 -5.90
C ASP A 123 21.74 -12.92 -4.76
N ASP A 124 22.45 -11.81 -4.94
CA ASP A 124 23.15 -11.11 -3.89
C ASP A 124 22.13 -10.17 -3.25
N LYS A 125 21.70 -10.57 -2.06
CA LYS A 125 20.78 -9.86 -1.18
C LYS A 125 21.21 -8.40 -1.03
N MET A 126 20.66 -7.54 -1.89
CA MET A 126 20.98 -6.11 -1.95
C MET A 126 20.83 -5.53 -0.54
N THR A 127 21.86 -4.81 -0.10
CA THR A 127 21.90 -4.22 1.23
C THR A 127 20.87 -3.09 1.33
N VAL A 128 20.48 -2.73 2.56
CA VAL A 128 19.48 -1.69 2.80
C VAL A 128 19.97 -0.34 2.25
N GLU A 129 21.27 -0.10 2.35
CA GLU A 129 21.96 1.07 1.85
C GLU A 129 21.89 1.15 0.32
N GLU A 130 22.14 0.04 -0.36
CA GLU A 130 22.04 -0.04 -1.82
C GLU A 130 20.61 0.20 -2.31
N ILE A 131 19.60 -0.36 -1.62
CA ILE A 131 18.18 -0.14 -1.93
C ILE A 131 17.85 1.35 -1.80
N LEU A 132 18.26 1.98 -0.68
CA LEU A 132 18.02 3.40 -0.44
C LEU A 132 18.68 4.27 -1.51
N GLU A 133 19.93 3.99 -1.88
CA GLU A 133 20.64 4.74 -2.93
C GLU A 133 20.01 4.56 -4.32
N ALA A 134 19.50 3.36 -4.62
CA ALA A 134 18.79 3.09 -5.87
C ALA A 134 17.48 3.88 -5.96
N GLU A 135 16.69 3.93 -4.88
CA GLU A 135 15.43 4.68 -4.86
C GLU A 135 15.64 6.20 -4.93
N ILE A 136 16.65 6.73 -4.22
CA ILE A 136 17.01 8.16 -4.31
C ILE A 136 17.42 8.52 -5.75
N ARG A 137 18.17 7.64 -6.43
CA ARG A 137 18.59 7.88 -7.81
C ARG A 137 17.38 7.89 -8.75
N ARG A 138 16.46 6.93 -8.61
CA ARG A 138 15.22 6.86 -9.41
C ARG A 138 14.36 8.11 -9.26
N ALA A 139 14.14 8.58 -8.04
CA ALA A 139 13.36 9.80 -7.80
C ALA A 139 13.94 11.02 -8.54
N LYS A 140 15.28 11.12 -8.59
CA LYS A 140 15.97 12.18 -9.34
C LYS A 140 15.81 12.05 -10.85
N GLU A 141 15.90 10.83 -11.38
CA GLU A 141 15.71 10.54 -12.81
C GLU A 141 14.29 10.88 -13.27
N MET A 142 13.29 10.68 -12.41
CA MET A 142 11.89 11.03 -12.66
C MET A 142 11.59 12.53 -12.48
N GLY A 143 12.58 13.35 -12.12
CA GLY A 143 12.42 14.79 -11.92
C GLY A 143 11.64 15.16 -10.65
N GLU A 144 11.53 14.25 -9.68
CA GLU A 144 10.90 14.54 -8.40
C GLU A 144 11.83 15.33 -7.47
N ASP A 145 11.24 16.19 -6.65
CA ASP A 145 11.96 16.94 -5.60
C ASP A 145 12.22 16.04 -4.37
N GLY A 146 12.99 14.97 -4.58
CA GLY A 146 13.36 13.98 -3.56
C GLY A 146 12.41 12.81 -3.42
N LEU A 147 12.85 11.80 -2.65
CA LEU A 147 12.13 10.55 -2.46
C LEU A 147 10.96 10.73 -1.48
N LYS A 148 9.72 10.51 -1.95
CA LYS A 148 8.49 10.65 -1.15
C LYS A 148 8.02 9.36 -0.50
N TRP A 149 8.34 8.21 -1.09
CA TRP A 149 7.90 6.90 -0.65
C TRP A 149 9.10 5.96 -0.56
N LEU A 150 9.26 5.29 0.58
CA LEU A 150 10.37 4.38 0.81
C LEU A 150 9.87 3.09 1.49
N GLU A 151 10.18 1.96 0.87
CA GLU A 151 9.80 0.63 1.35
C GLU A 151 11.04 -0.17 1.71
N LEU A 152 11.19 -0.45 2.99
CA LEU A 152 12.30 -1.22 3.55
C LEU A 152 11.72 -2.41 4.31
N GLU A 153 11.14 -3.37 3.58
CA GLU A 153 10.39 -4.48 4.17
C GLU A 153 11.22 -5.77 4.26
N GLU A 154 11.14 -6.49 5.39
CA GLU A 154 11.79 -7.80 5.61
C GLU A 154 13.33 -7.81 5.45
N LEU A 155 13.98 -6.65 5.58
CA LEU A 155 15.42 -6.47 5.35
C LEU A 155 16.30 -6.75 6.57
N ASN A 156 15.73 -7.26 7.68
CA ASN A 156 16.44 -7.47 8.95
C ASN A 156 17.09 -6.17 9.48
N ILE A 157 16.37 -5.05 9.37
CA ILE A 157 16.74 -3.77 9.97
C ILE A 157 16.47 -3.83 11.46
N ASP A 158 17.48 -3.62 12.27
CA ASP A 158 17.36 -3.43 13.72
C ASP A 158 17.47 -1.94 14.06
N ASP A 159 17.35 -1.61 15.35
CA ASP A 159 17.41 -0.23 15.84
C ASP A 159 18.68 0.51 15.40
N ASP A 160 19.85 -0.15 15.43
CA ASP A 160 21.13 0.46 15.11
C ASP A 160 21.26 0.72 13.60
N LYS A 161 20.79 -0.22 12.77
CA LYS A 161 20.74 -0.04 11.31
C LYS A 161 19.78 1.08 10.90
N LEU A 162 18.61 1.18 11.53
CA LEU A 162 17.65 2.25 11.22
C LEU A 162 18.28 3.63 11.41
N LEU A 163 19.00 3.84 12.52
CA LEU A 163 19.72 5.08 12.79
C LEU A 163 20.88 5.31 11.80
N ALA A 164 21.58 4.25 11.41
CA ALA A 164 22.70 4.34 10.46
C ALA A 164 22.26 4.73 9.04
N LEU A 165 20.99 4.53 8.67
CA LEU A 165 20.47 4.92 7.36
C LEU A 165 20.44 6.44 7.16
N ASP A 166 20.30 7.20 8.25
CA ASP A 166 20.24 8.68 8.23
C ASP A 166 19.18 9.20 7.24
N LEU A 167 17.97 8.63 7.35
CA LEU A 167 16.82 8.98 6.51
C LEU A 167 16.49 10.48 6.54
N PRO A 168 16.55 11.19 7.68
CA PRO A 168 16.23 12.62 7.72
C PRO A 168 17.15 13.49 6.85
N HIS A 169 18.42 13.12 6.70
CA HIS A 169 19.35 13.85 5.83
C HIS A 169 19.25 13.40 4.37
N LYS A 170 19.08 12.09 4.12
CA LYS A 170 19.05 11.53 2.76
C LYS A 170 17.70 11.72 2.05
N CYS A 171 16.60 11.67 2.79
CA CYS A 171 15.23 11.75 2.30
C CYS A 171 14.40 12.74 3.15
N PRO A 172 14.74 14.05 3.16
CA PRO A 172 14.06 15.02 4.02
C PRO A 172 12.58 15.21 3.70
N ASN A 173 12.18 14.95 2.45
CA ASN A 173 10.81 15.15 1.94
C ASN A 173 9.97 13.85 1.96
N LEU A 174 10.39 12.87 2.76
CA LEU A 174 9.74 11.56 2.82
C LEU A 174 8.34 11.68 3.44
N ILE A 175 7.32 11.20 2.72
CA ILE A 175 5.91 11.22 3.13
C ILE A 175 5.49 9.86 3.70
N ALA A 176 6.00 8.78 3.14
CA ALA A 176 5.61 7.42 3.47
C ALA A 176 6.83 6.52 3.69
N LEU A 177 6.85 5.79 4.81
CA LEU A 177 7.91 4.85 5.16
C LEU A 177 7.32 3.50 5.56
N SER A 178 7.65 2.43 4.84
CA SER A 178 7.36 1.06 5.26
C SER A 178 8.60 0.42 5.86
N LEU A 179 8.47 -0.06 7.10
CA LEU A 179 9.48 -0.84 7.82
C LEU A 179 8.91 -2.20 8.23
N LEU A 180 7.93 -2.72 7.49
CA LEU A 180 7.23 -3.97 7.78
C LEU A 180 8.20 -5.16 7.87
N GLY A 181 7.99 -6.05 8.83
CA GLY A 181 8.71 -7.32 8.93
C GLY A 181 10.19 -7.20 9.32
N ASN A 182 10.58 -6.12 10.01
CA ASN A 182 11.96 -5.90 10.46
C ASN A 182 12.17 -6.31 11.92
N LYS A 183 13.37 -6.02 12.45
CA LYS A 183 13.82 -6.40 13.80
C LYS A 183 13.87 -5.21 14.75
N ILE A 184 13.07 -4.17 14.50
CA ILE A 184 13.06 -2.96 15.33
C ILE A 184 12.40 -3.28 16.66
N ALA A 185 13.09 -3.01 17.77
CA ALA A 185 12.67 -3.43 19.09
C ALA A 185 12.37 -2.28 20.07
N LYS A 186 12.89 -1.07 19.81
CA LYS A 186 12.75 0.07 20.73
C LYS A 186 11.87 1.16 20.13
N LEU A 187 10.93 1.65 20.93
CA LEU A 187 10.04 2.74 20.53
C LEU A 187 10.80 4.06 20.43
N GLU A 188 11.78 4.27 21.29
CA GLU A 188 12.57 5.50 21.37
C GLU A 188 13.32 5.76 20.06
N THR A 189 13.89 4.72 19.45
CA THR A 189 14.57 4.80 18.15
C THR A 189 13.63 5.32 17.05
N ILE A 190 12.41 4.78 17.02
CA ILE A 190 11.38 5.12 16.04
C ILE A 190 10.96 6.59 16.20
N LEU A 191 10.69 7.01 17.44
CA LEU A 191 10.30 8.38 17.74
C LEU A 191 11.41 9.38 17.41
N GLU A 192 12.66 9.02 17.69
CA GLU A 192 13.81 9.85 17.36
C GLU A 192 13.92 10.11 15.85
N GLU A 193 13.81 9.07 15.03
CA GLU A 193 13.93 9.21 13.58
C GLU A 193 12.72 9.90 12.94
N ILE A 194 11.50 9.51 13.32
CA ILE A 194 10.28 10.10 12.73
C ILE A 194 10.16 11.59 13.08
N SER A 195 10.54 11.98 14.29
CA SER A 195 10.46 13.39 14.70
C SER A 195 11.31 14.33 13.83
N LYS A 196 12.34 13.79 13.16
CA LYS A 196 13.22 14.53 12.24
C LYS A 196 12.66 14.60 10.82
N LEU A 197 11.75 13.69 10.43
CA LEU A 197 11.13 13.61 9.09
C LEU A 197 9.86 14.45 9.02
N LYS A 198 9.98 15.73 8.66
CA LYS A 198 8.92 16.76 8.76
C LYS A 198 7.69 16.51 7.88
N ASP A 199 7.86 15.82 6.77
CA ASP A 199 6.78 15.57 5.81
C ASP A 199 6.15 14.19 5.96
N LEU A 200 6.61 13.37 6.91
CA LEU A 200 6.10 12.02 7.10
C LEU A 200 4.62 12.08 7.49
N ARG A 201 3.80 11.25 6.84
CA ARG A 201 2.35 11.11 7.06
C ARG A 201 1.92 9.66 7.20
N ALA A 202 2.71 8.71 6.70
CA ALA A 202 2.41 7.29 6.77
C ALA A 202 3.62 6.48 7.23
N LEU A 203 3.38 5.53 8.13
CA LEU A 203 4.39 4.62 8.67
C LEU A 203 3.78 3.22 8.84
N TRP A 204 4.45 2.20 8.30
CA TRP A 204 4.10 0.80 8.54
C TRP A 204 5.18 0.10 9.37
N LEU A 205 4.78 -0.45 10.52
CA LEU A 205 5.67 -1.15 11.46
C LEU A 205 5.24 -2.60 11.73
N ASN A 206 4.25 -3.12 10.99
CA ASN A 206 3.71 -4.45 11.21
C ASN A 206 4.84 -5.50 11.25
N ASP A 207 4.67 -6.54 12.05
CA ASP A 207 5.64 -7.63 12.21
C ASP A 207 7.03 -7.20 12.69
N ASN A 208 7.10 -6.12 13.50
CA ASN A 208 8.31 -5.74 14.24
C ASN A 208 8.17 -6.07 15.76
N PRO A 209 9.27 -6.51 16.43
CA PRO A 209 9.27 -6.79 17.87
C PRO A 209 8.78 -5.65 18.77
N VAL A 210 8.92 -4.40 18.34
CA VAL A 210 8.43 -3.22 19.07
C VAL A 210 6.92 -3.34 19.33
N LEU A 211 6.13 -3.86 18.38
CA LEU A 211 4.67 -3.96 18.47
C LEU A 211 4.20 -4.99 19.50
N GLU A 212 5.00 -6.03 19.77
CA GLU A 212 4.68 -7.04 20.78
C GLU A 212 4.80 -6.50 22.21
N LYS A 213 5.67 -5.50 22.42
CA LYS A 213 6.03 -5.02 23.77
C LYS A 213 5.15 -3.88 24.28
N CYS A 214 4.58 -3.05 23.41
CA CYS A 214 3.95 -1.78 23.84
C CYS A 214 2.42 -1.69 23.64
N GLY A 215 1.76 -2.70 23.04
CA GLY A 215 0.30 -2.75 22.92
C GLY A 215 -0.36 -1.49 22.32
N ARG A 216 -1.66 -1.25 22.63
CA ARG A 216 -2.45 -0.15 22.04
C ARG A 216 -1.94 1.26 22.35
N HIS A 217 -1.18 1.46 23.43
CA HIS A 217 -0.68 2.78 23.83
C HIS A 217 0.37 3.32 22.85
N MET A 218 1.04 2.44 22.11
CA MET A 218 2.07 2.84 21.14
C MET A 218 1.50 3.65 19.98
N ALA A 219 0.34 3.26 19.44
CA ALA A 219 -0.24 3.94 18.28
C ALA A 219 -0.53 5.42 18.58
N GLU A 220 -1.02 5.74 19.78
CA GLU A 220 -1.25 7.12 20.22
C GLU A 220 0.05 7.91 20.36
N VAL A 221 1.10 7.30 20.92
CA VAL A 221 2.42 7.95 21.10
C VAL A 221 3.08 8.22 19.75
N ILE A 222 3.01 7.27 18.81
CA ILE A 222 3.54 7.45 17.45
C ILE A 222 2.75 8.53 16.71
N LEU A 223 1.42 8.51 16.78
CA LEU A 223 0.56 9.54 16.18
C LEU A 223 0.84 10.94 16.72
N GLN A 224 1.21 11.07 17.99
CA GLN A 224 1.63 12.36 18.58
C GLN A 224 3.02 12.82 18.12
N ALA A 225 3.89 11.89 17.71
CA ALA A 225 5.23 12.17 17.24
C ALA A 225 5.31 12.50 15.75
N PHE A 226 4.25 12.22 14.99
CA PHE A 226 4.14 12.68 13.62
C PHE A 226 4.23 14.22 13.57
N PRO A 227 4.98 14.78 12.62
CA PRO A 227 4.98 16.22 12.38
C PRO A 227 3.57 16.71 12.07
N LYS A 228 3.21 17.87 12.65
CA LYS A 228 1.92 18.53 12.42
C LYS A 228 1.91 19.34 11.13
#